data_AF-A0A402BQP6-F1
#
_entry.id   AF-A0A402BQP6-F1
#
_cell.length_a   1.000
_cell.length_b   1.000
_cell.length_c   1.000
_cell.angle_alpha   90.00
_cell.angle_beta   90.00
_cell.angle_gamma   90.00
#
_symmetry.space_group_name_H-M   'P 1'
#
loop_
_entity.id
_entity.type
_entity.pdbx_description
1 polymer ?
#
loop_
_entity_poly.entity_id
_entity_poly.type
_entity_poly.pdbx_seq_one_letter_code
_entity_poly.pdbx_strand_id
1 'polypeptide(L)'
;MKKSVEILGLPIISLSEGRELGNSRFLVINPDQGVVAALVVEDEKWYKGPKLLPFSAVTAIGEYAITINSSSDILPIAEASDLEKLLDTNIKVIGTKVITKSGRIQGKITEIIIDDAGLISLCELEDATGATIEIPASSVFTYGKDVTIIADNGEKIDIKLPKASEPKVEIPAQPVIPVTPAAPPAVPQEPTPVPVAQPTANEKPEANEESSKKFDDRHRKYLLGKKASRRIETENGVVIVDQGAEITEEVLQKAKLAGKFVELSMNIQ
;
A
#
# COMPACT_ATOMS: atom_id res chain seq x y z
N MET A 1 -10.16 -2.73 8.25
CA MET A 1 -9.45 -3.48 7.17
C MET A 1 -8.09 -2.83 6.95
N LYS A 2 -7.05 -3.64 6.83
CA LYS A 2 -5.63 -3.24 6.72
C LYS A 2 -4.86 -4.19 5.80
N LYS A 3 -3.90 -3.69 5.02
CA LYS A 3 -2.93 -4.50 4.27
C LYS A 3 -1.89 -5.10 5.22
N SER A 4 -1.29 -6.26 4.91
CA SER A 4 -0.28 -6.86 5.78
C SER A 4 0.97 -5.98 5.94
N VAL A 5 1.37 -5.23 4.90
CA VAL A 5 2.48 -4.26 5.00
C VAL A 5 2.19 -3.10 5.96
N GLU A 6 0.91 -2.79 6.23
CA GLU A 6 0.53 -1.82 7.28
C GLU A 6 0.60 -2.42 8.69
N ILE A 7 0.57 -3.75 8.81
CA ILE A 7 0.57 -4.45 10.10
C ILE A 7 2.00 -4.87 10.49
N LEU A 8 2.83 -5.22 9.51
CA LEU A 8 4.21 -5.69 9.69
C LEU A 8 5.18 -4.52 9.92
N GLY A 9 6.04 -4.64 10.92
CA GLY A 9 7.02 -3.62 11.30
C GLY A 9 6.50 -2.56 12.27
N LEU A 10 5.20 -2.54 12.58
CA LEU A 10 4.64 -1.58 13.54
C LEU A 10 5.12 -1.89 14.98
N PRO A 11 5.38 -0.85 15.80
CA PRO A 11 5.55 -1.01 17.24
C PRO A 11 4.22 -1.42 17.89
N ILE A 12 4.32 -2.28 18.90
CA ILE A 12 3.20 -2.80 19.69
C ILE A 12 3.22 -2.10 21.05
N ILE A 13 2.16 -1.35 21.37
CA ILE A 13 2.09 -0.45 22.52
C ILE A 13 1.00 -0.91 23.49
N SER A 14 1.33 -1.01 24.78
CA SER A 14 0.33 -1.20 25.84
C SER A 14 -0.34 0.12 26.21
N LEU A 15 -1.67 0.13 26.19
CA LEU A 15 -2.50 1.25 26.62
C LEU A 15 -2.45 1.45 28.15
N SER A 16 -2.38 0.38 28.94
CA SER A 16 -2.33 0.45 30.41
C SER A 16 -0.94 0.81 30.96
N GLU A 17 0.14 0.41 30.28
CA GLU A 17 1.51 0.62 30.74
C GLU A 17 2.23 1.79 30.03
N GLY A 18 1.62 2.35 28.98
CA GLY A 18 2.14 3.53 28.25
C GLY A 18 3.49 3.32 27.56
N ARG A 19 3.85 2.06 27.25
CA ARG A 19 5.15 1.71 26.65
C ARG A 19 5.03 0.80 25.44
N GLU A 20 6.03 0.88 24.58
CA GLU A 20 6.29 -0.12 23.53
C GLU A 20 6.75 -1.45 24.15
N LEU A 21 6.36 -2.56 23.53
CA LEU A 21 6.61 -3.93 23.99
C LEU A 21 7.43 -4.77 23.00
N GLY A 22 7.74 -4.20 21.84
CA GLY A 22 8.35 -4.86 20.69
C GLY A 22 7.67 -4.47 19.39
N ASN A 23 8.12 -5.03 18.27
CA ASN A 23 7.57 -4.76 16.93
C ASN A 23 6.96 -6.03 16.34
N SER A 24 5.94 -5.88 15.49
CA SER A 24 5.37 -6.98 14.72
C SER A 24 6.33 -7.42 13.60
N ARG A 25 6.72 -8.70 13.57
CA ARG A 25 7.67 -9.21 12.55
C ARG A 25 7.06 -10.17 11.53
N PHE A 26 6.13 -11.02 11.95
CA PHE A 26 5.43 -11.96 11.06
C PHE A 26 3.98 -12.14 11.49
N LEU A 27 3.12 -12.51 10.55
CA LEU A 27 1.74 -12.92 10.79
C LEU A 27 1.66 -14.45 10.86
N VAL A 28 1.04 -14.99 11.90
CA VAL A 28 0.76 -16.42 12.07
C VAL A 28 -0.65 -16.67 11.57
N ILE A 29 -0.79 -17.37 10.45
CA ILE A 29 -2.06 -17.58 9.75
C ILE A 29 -2.57 -19.00 10.00
N ASN A 30 -3.84 -19.12 10.41
CA ASN A 30 -4.57 -20.37 10.51
C ASN A 30 -5.15 -20.71 9.12
N PRO A 31 -4.74 -21.82 8.49
CA PRO A 31 -5.11 -22.13 7.11
C PRO A 31 -6.53 -22.69 6.99
N ASP A 32 -7.03 -23.36 8.03
CA ASP A 32 -8.36 -23.98 8.08
C ASP A 32 -9.48 -22.94 8.18
N GLN A 33 -9.17 -21.76 8.73
CA GLN A 33 -10.12 -20.66 8.92
C GLN A 33 -9.84 -19.43 8.04
N GLY A 34 -8.64 -19.30 7.45
CA GLY A 34 -8.26 -18.12 6.66
C GLY A 34 -8.09 -16.85 7.50
N VAL A 35 -7.68 -16.99 8.76
CA VAL A 35 -7.52 -15.87 9.71
C VAL A 35 -6.08 -15.74 10.20
N VAL A 36 -5.66 -14.52 10.52
CA VAL A 36 -4.47 -14.26 11.32
C VAL A 36 -4.78 -14.65 12.76
N ALA A 37 -4.18 -15.73 13.24
CA ALA A 37 -4.35 -16.19 14.61
C ALA A 37 -3.52 -15.36 15.61
N ALA A 38 -2.31 -14.95 15.20
CA ALA A 38 -1.41 -14.16 16.04
C ALA A 38 -0.38 -13.35 15.21
N LEU A 39 0.28 -12.40 15.87
CA LEU A 39 1.46 -11.71 15.39
C LEU A 39 2.68 -12.20 16.16
N VAL A 40 3.79 -12.44 15.45
CA VAL A 40 5.09 -12.67 16.09
C VAL A 40 5.66 -11.33 16.53
N VAL A 41 5.90 -11.20 17.83
CA VAL A 41 6.49 -10.00 18.46
C VAL A 41 7.99 -10.19 18.64
N GLU A 42 8.77 -9.22 18.19
CA GLU A 42 10.20 -9.11 18.49
C GLU A 42 10.45 -7.97 19.48
N ASP A 43 11.03 -8.28 20.63
CA ASP A 43 11.44 -7.30 21.65
C ASP A 43 12.94 -7.41 21.95
N GLU A 44 13.48 -6.56 22.83
CA GLU A 44 14.88 -6.62 23.29
C GLU A 44 15.34 -8.03 23.73
N LYS A 45 14.40 -8.86 24.24
CA LYS A 45 14.65 -10.22 24.74
C LYS A 45 14.28 -11.32 23.73
N TRP A 46 14.18 -11.03 22.43
CA TRP A 46 13.87 -12.01 21.37
C TRP A 46 14.75 -13.28 21.39
N TYR A 47 16.00 -13.14 21.84
CA TYR A 47 16.94 -14.25 22.01
C TYR A 47 16.49 -15.29 23.06
N LYS A 48 15.45 -15.00 23.86
CA LYS A 48 14.84 -15.95 24.81
C LYS A 48 13.72 -16.81 24.19
N GLY A 49 13.42 -16.61 22.91
CA GLY A 49 12.36 -17.30 22.18
C GLY A 49 11.30 -16.34 21.63
N PRO A 50 10.56 -16.73 20.58
CA PRO A 50 9.53 -15.90 19.99
C PRO A 50 8.36 -15.67 20.94
N LYS A 51 7.82 -14.46 20.90
CA LYS A 51 6.57 -14.06 21.55
C LYS A 51 5.46 -13.96 20.52
N LEU A 52 4.24 -14.26 20.94
CA LEU A 52 3.06 -14.35 20.11
C LEU A 52 1.96 -13.50 20.74
N LEU A 53 1.50 -12.48 20.03
CA LEU A 53 0.33 -11.68 20.37
C LEU A 53 -0.88 -12.26 19.64
N PRO A 54 -1.85 -12.91 20.32
CA PRO A 54 -3.08 -13.38 19.67
C PRO A 54 -3.83 -12.21 19.04
N PHE A 55 -4.36 -12.37 17.83
CA PHE A 55 -5.03 -11.26 17.13
C PHE A 55 -6.25 -10.76 17.93
N SER A 56 -6.95 -11.67 18.62
CA SER A 56 -8.08 -11.33 19.51
C SER A 56 -7.73 -10.46 20.72
N ALA A 57 -6.45 -10.23 21.02
CA ALA A 57 -5.99 -9.32 22.07
C ALA A 57 -5.50 -7.96 21.51
N VAL A 58 -5.55 -7.76 20.19
CA VAL A 58 -5.31 -6.46 19.56
C VAL A 58 -6.52 -5.55 19.78
N THR A 59 -6.29 -4.37 20.36
CA THR A 59 -7.33 -3.36 20.58
C THR A 59 -7.55 -2.50 19.33
N ALA A 60 -6.47 -2.13 18.62
CA ALA A 60 -6.55 -1.47 17.31
C ALA A 60 -5.24 -1.60 16.51
N ILE A 61 -5.35 -1.47 15.18
CA ILE A 61 -4.21 -1.35 14.26
C ILE A 61 -4.25 0.04 13.64
N GLY A 62 -3.32 0.90 14.05
CA GLY A 62 -3.23 2.29 13.58
C GLY A 62 -2.46 2.45 12.26
N GLU A 63 -1.97 3.66 12.04
CA GLU A 63 -1.02 4.00 10.97
C GLU A 63 0.44 3.91 11.45
N TYR A 64 0.67 4.08 12.76
CA TYR A 64 2.00 4.16 13.38
C TYR A 64 2.27 3.12 14.47
N ALA A 65 1.26 2.40 14.94
CA ALA A 65 1.37 1.44 16.03
C ALA A 65 0.18 0.46 16.08
N ILE A 66 0.40 -0.70 16.67
CA ILE A 66 -0.65 -1.64 17.10
C ILE A 66 -0.84 -1.43 18.60
N THR A 67 -2.08 -1.29 19.06
CA THR A 67 -2.38 -1.10 20.49
C THR A 67 -3.00 -2.34 21.10
N ILE A 68 -2.57 -2.67 22.32
CA ILE A 68 -3.09 -3.76 23.16
C ILE A 68 -3.35 -3.23 24.58
N ASN A 69 -4.04 -3.98 25.44
CA ASN A 69 -4.32 -3.49 26.79
C ASN A 69 -3.05 -3.49 27.65
N SER A 70 -2.40 -4.65 27.80
CA SER A 70 -1.25 -4.85 28.70
C SER A 70 -0.24 -5.84 28.12
N SER A 71 1.00 -5.83 28.61
CA SER A 71 1.99 -6.83 28.19
C SER A 71 1.62 -8.29 28.52
N SER A 72 0.65 -8.51 29.41
CA SER A 72 0.00 -9.81 29.65
C SER A 72 -0.74 -10.38 28.44
N ASP A 73 -1.11 -9.55 27.46
CA ASP A 73 -1.73 -9.97 26.20
C ASP A 73 -0.73 -10.67 25.25
N ILE A 74 0.59 -10.55 25.51
CA ILE A 74 1.65 -11.15 24.71
C ILE A 74 2.13 -12.45 25.37
N LEU A 75 1.80 -13.58 24.75
CA LEU A 75 2.15 -14.91 25.25
C LEU A 75 3.55 -15.33 24.75
N PRO A 76 4.39 -15.98 25.58
CA PRO A 76 5.54 -16.72 25.06
C PRO A 76 5.06 -17.98 24.34
N ILE A 77 5.80 -18.45 23.33
CA ILE A 77 5.42 -19.62 22.53
C ILE A 77 5.06 -20.87 23.36
N ALA A 78 5.77 -21.10 24.48
CA ALA A 78 5.56 -22.23 25.38
C ALA A 78 4.20 -22.24 26.12
N GLU A 79 3.50 -21.10 26.20
CA GLU A 79 2.15 -21.00 26.77
C GLU A 79 1.06 -21.07 25.67
N ALA A 80 1.45 -21.07 24.39
CA ALA A 80 0.59 -20.89 23.25
C ALA A 80 0.60 -22.10 22.30
N SER A 81 0.37 -23.32 22.84
CA SER A 81 0.57 -24.59 22.13
C SER A 81 -0.18 -24.77 20.81
N ASP A 82 -1.28 -24.04 20.57
CA ASP A 82 -1.98 -24.04 19.27
C ASP A 82 -1.38 -23.06 18.26
N LEU A 83 -0.83 -21.94 18.72
CA LEU A 83 -0.09 -21.00 17.87
C LEU A 83 1.32 -21.52 17.54
N GLU A 84 1.94 -22.30 18.45
CA GLU A 84 3.21 -23.00 18.21
C GLU A 84 3.12 -23.92 16.98
N LYS A 85 2.05 -24.73 16.86
CA LYS A 85 1.78 -25.59 15.70
C LYS A 85 1.68 -24.79 14.41
N LEU A 86 0.97 -23.66 14.41
CA LEU A 86 0.83 -22.80 13.24
C LEU A 86 2.16 -22.15 12.83
N LEU A 87 2.99 -21.77 13.82
CA LEU A 87 4.31 -21.18 13.59
C LEU A 87 5.32 -22.18 13.01
N ASP A 88 5.31 -23.43 13.51
CA ASP A 88 6.13 -24.55 13.00
C ASP A 88 5.72 -24.97 11.57
N THR A 89 4.41 -25.05 11.32
CA THR A 89 3.86 -25.26 9.96
C THR A 89 4.37 -24.17 9.01
N ASN A 90 4.56 -22.94 9.53
CA ASN A 90 5.26 -21.82 8.90
C ASN A 90 4.58 -21.31 7.62
N ILE A 91 3.26 -21.18 7.67
CA ILE A 91 2.42 -20.80 6.53
C ILE A 91 2.64 -19.32 6.18
N LYS A 92 3.23 -19.08 5.01
CA LYS A 92 3.57 -17.75 4.50
C LYS A 92 2.74 -17.43 3.27
N VAL A 93 1.48 -17.04 3.49
CA VAL A 93 0.55 -16.71 2.41
C VAL A 93 1.18 -15.69 1.44
N ILE A 94 1.72 -14.60 1.98
CA ILE A 94 2.50 -13.61 1.23
C ILE A 94 3.74 -14.29 0.64
N GLY A 95 3.84 -14.26 -0.69
CA GLY A 95 4.94 -14.86 -1.44
C GLY A 95 4.74 -16.30 -1.91
N THR A 96 3.67 -17.00 -1.51
CA THR A 96 3.31 -18.30 -2.09
C THR A 96 2.95 -18.20 -3.57
N LYS A 97 3.15 -19.29 -4.32
CA LYS A 97 2.62 -19.42 -5.68
C LYS A 97 1.12 -19.68 -5.63
N VAL A 98 0.34 -18.97 -6.45
CA VAL A 98 -1.09 -19.21 -6.56
C VAL A 98 -1.34 -20.24 -7.64
N ILE A 99 -2.04 -21.32 -7.31
CA ILE A 99 -2.36 -22.42 -8.22
C ILE A 99 -3.87 -22.72 -8.17
N THR A 100 -4.52 -22.90 -9.32
CA THR A 100 -5.94 -23.27 -9.35
C THR A 100 -6.16 -24.75 -9.07
N LYS A 101 -7.41 -25.15 -8.79
CA LYS A 101 -7.80 -26.57 -8.69
C LYS A 101 -7.53 -27.39 -9.97
N SER A 102 -7.42 -26.75 -11.14
CA SER A 102 -7.00 -27.40 -12.40
C SER A 102 -5.47 -27.40 -12.62
N GLY A 103 -4.68 -26.99 -11.62
CA GLY A 103 -3.21 -27.01 -11.66
C GLY A 103 -2.57 -25.87 -12.46
N ARG A 104 -3.32 -24.82 -12.84
CA ARG A 104 -2.75 -23.64 -13.51
C ARG A 104 -2.09 -22.73 -12.49
N ILE A 105 -0.87 -22.28 -12.78
CA ILE A 105 -0.19 -21.24 -11.99
C ILE A 105 -0.76 -19.88 -12.42
N GLN A 106 -1.27 -19.10 -11.45
CA GLN A 106 -1.90 -17.80 -11.67
C GLN A 106 -1.01 -16.62 -11.25
N GLY A 107 0.20 -16.90 -10.74
CA GLY A 107 1.11 -15.89 -10.22
C GLY A 107 1.61 -16.19 -8.81
N LYS A 108 1.90 -15.13 -8.06
CA LYS A 108 2.45 -15.16 -6.69
C LYS A 108 1.73 -14.12 -5.82
N ILE A 109 1.34 -14.47 -4.60
CA ILE A 109 0.72 -13.51 -3.67
C ILE A 109 1.74 -12.42 -3.31
N THR A 110 1.35 -11.15 -3.48
CA THR A 110 2.16 -9.98 -3.12
C THR A 110 1.69 -9.34 -1.82
N GLU A 111 0.39 -9.34 -1.54
CA GLU A 111 -0.21 -8.68 -0.37
C GLU A 111 -1.53 -9.36 0.03
N ILE A 112 -1.96 -9.22 1.29
CA ILE A 112 -3.24 -9.66 1.82
C ILE A 112 -3.93 -8.54 2.61
N ILE A 113 -5.25 -8.43 2.46
CA ILE A 113 -6.08 -7.48 3.20
C ILE A 113 -6.80 -8.25 4.30
N ILE A 114 -6.56 -7.82 5.54
CA ILE A 114 -7.05 -8.40 6.77
C ILE A 114 -8.12 -7.47 7.37
N ASP A 115 -9.23 -8.01 7.84
CA ASP A 115 -10.26 -7.22 8.53
C ASP A 115 -9.90 -6.95 10.00
N ASP A 116 -10.74 -6.18 10.67
CA ASP A 116 -10.50 -5.72 12.04
C ASP A 116 -10.76 -6.84 13.10
N ALA A 117 -11.18 -8.04 12.66
CA ALA A 117 -11.27 -9.26 13.45
C ALA A 117 -10.14 -10.28 13.13
N GLY A 118 -9.27 -9.98 12.16
CA GLY A 118 -8.14 -10.82 11.75
C GLY A 118 -8.42 -11.73 10.57
N LEU A 119 -9.61 -11.69 9.97
CA LEU A 119 -9.98 -12.53 8.83
C LEU A 119 -9.44 -11.96 7.51
N ILE A 120 -8.77 -12.78 6.72
CA ILE A 120 -8.27 -12.37 5.40
C ILE A 120 -9.48 -12.20 4.49
N SER A 121 -9.71 -11.00 3.98
CA SER A 121 -10.85 -10.66 3.11
C SER A 121 -10.48 -10.73 1.62
N LEU A 122 -9.27 -10.32 1.28
CA LEU A 122 -8.77 -10.22 -0.10
C LEU A 122 -7.28 -10.62 -0.13
N CYS A 123 -6.83 -11.18 -1.25
CA CYS A 123 -5.43 -11.42 -1.56
C CYS A 123 -5.09 -10.74 -2.89
N GLU A 124 -4.04 -9.93 -2.92
CA GLU A 124 -3.44 -9.42 -4.15
C GLU A 124 -2.36 -10.41 -4.60
N LEU A 125 -2.40 -10.80 -5.88
CA LEU A 125 -1.34 -11.55 -6.53
C LEU A 125 -0.76 -10.78 -7.70
N GLU A 126 0.48 -11.10 -8.05
CA GLU A 126 1.18 -10.65 -9.26
C GLU A 126 1.25 -11.83 -10.22
N ASP A 127 0.64 -11.69 -11.40
CA ASP A 127 0.75 -12.66 -12.50
C ASP A 127 2.16 -12.62 -13.14
N ALA A 128 2.50 -13.63 -13.95
CA ALA A 128 3.74 -13.67 -14.75
C ALA A 128 3.95 -12.45 -15.67
N THR A 129 2.90 -11.68 -15.96
CA THR A 129 2.96 -10.39 -16.70
C THR A 129 3.32 -9.18 -15.85
N GLY A 130 3.42 -9.31 -14.52
CA GLY A 130 3.57 -8.19 -13.58
C GLY A 130 2.27 -7.42 -13.31
N ALA A 131 1.12 -7.97 -13.73
CA ALA A 131 -0.19 -7.39 -13.44
C ALA A 131 -0.68 -7.83 -12.05
N THR A 132 -1.07 -6.87 -11.22
CA THR A 132 -1.75 -7.15 -9.95
C THR A 132 -3.19 -7.61 -10.21
N ILE A 133 -3.59 -8.72 -9.60
CA ILE A 133 -4.94 -9.27 -9.65
C ILE A 133 -5.45 -9.41 -8.20
N GLU A 134 -6.59 -8.80 -7.92
CA GLU A 134 -7.30 -8.92 -6.64
C GLU A 134 -8.19 -10.16 -6.64
N ILE A 135 -8.05 -11.03 -5.62
CA ILE A 135 -8.86 -12.24 -5.45
C ILE A 135 -9.49 -12.23 -4.05
N PRO A 136 -10.83 -12.39 -3.92
CA PRO A 136 -11.47 -12.49 -2.61
C PRO A 136 -11.07 -13.80 -1.91
N ALA A 137 -10.83 -13.74 -0.60
CA ALA A 137 -10.38 -14.89 0.18
C ALA A 137 -11.36 -16.08 0.14
N SER A 138 -12.65 -15.82 -0.11
CA SER A 138 -13.68 -16.84 -0.36
C SER A 138 -13.43 -17.71 -1.61
N SER A 139 -12.55 -17.29 -2.52
CA SER A 139 -12.07 -18.10 -3.65
C SER A 139 -10.82 -18.91 -3.33
N VAL A 140 -10.16 -18.67 -2.19
CA VAL A 140 -9.06 -19.50 -1.69
C VAL A 140 -9.63 -20.75 -1.03
N PHE A 141 -9.05 -21.90 -1.36
CA PHE A 141 -9.43 -23.19 -0.80
C PHE A 141 -8.40 -23.75 0.19
N THR A 142 -7.13 -23.35 0.07
CA THR A 142 -6.06 -23.77 1.01
C THR A 142 -4.92 -22.77 1.00
N TYR A 143 -4.58 -22.24 2.18
CA TYR A 143 -3.37 -21.47 2.41
C TYR A 143 -2.22 -22.42 2.79
N GLY A 144 -1.36 -22.76 1.83
CA GLY A 144 -0.20 -23.64 2.08
C GLY A 144 1.10 -22.89 2.36
N LYS A 145 2.15 -23.64 2.72
CA LYS A 145 3.49 -23.11 3.01
C LYS A 145 4.18 -22.50 1.78
N ASP A 146 4.07 -23.18 0.64
CA ASP A 146 4.73 -22.83 -0.62
C ASP A 146 3.74 -22.47 -1.74
N VAL A 147 2.49 -22.95 -1.62
CA VAL A 147 1.42 -22.83 -2.61
C VAL A 147 0.11 -22.45 -1.92
N THR A 148 -0.59 -21.44 -2.45
CA THR A 148 -1.99 -21.14 -2.11
C THR A 148 -2.89 -21.66 -3.22
N ILE A 149 -3.87 -22.49 -2.87
CA ILE A 149 -4.79 -23.12 -3.83
C ILE A 149 -6.08 -22.32 -3.93
N ILE A 150 -6.46 -21.90 -5.14
CA ILE A 150 -7.73 -21.21 -5.41
C ILE A 150 -8.70 -22.07 -6.22
N ALA A 151 -10.00 -21.76 -6.13
CA ALA A 151 -11.01 -22.32 -7.02
C ALA A 151 -10.67 -22.06 -8.50
N ASP A 152 -11.03 -23.00 -9.38
CA ASP A 152 -10.88 -22.82 -10.83
C ASP A 152 -12.04 -21.99 -11.38
N ASN A 153 -12.16 -20.74 -10.93
CA ASN A 153 -13.08 -19.78 -11.52
C ASN A 153 -12.58 -19.46 -12.93
N GLY A 154 -13.13 -20.17 -13.93
CA GLY A 154 -12.88 -19.97 -15.36
C GLY A 154 -13.43 -18.66 -15.94
N GLU A 155 -13.60 -17.64 -15.09
CA GLU A 155 -14.05 -16.31 -15.45
C GLU A 155 -12.93 -15.33 -15.09
N LYS A 156 -12.48 -14.55 -16.06
CA LYS A 156 -11.62 -13.40 -15.77
C LYS A 156 -12.39 -12.48 -14.83
N ILE A 157 -11.75 -12.00 -13.76
CA ILE A 157 -12.25 -10.83 -13.03
C ILE A 157 -11.99 -9.62 -13.92
N ASP A 158 -12.85 -9.47 -14.93
CA ASP A 158 -12.75 -8.46 -15.99
C ASP A 158 -13.04 -7.08 -15.38
N ILE A 159 -12.15 -6.11 -15.63
CA ILE A 159 -12.06 -4.88 -14.84
C ILE A 159 -13.31 -4.03 -15.04
N LYS A 160 -14.25 -4.14 -14.11
CA LYS A 160 -15.53 -3.43 -14.15
C LYS A 160 -15.70 -2.55 -12.93
N LEU A 161 -15.04 -1.38 -12.97
CA LEU A 161 -15.36 -0.25 -12.10
C LEU A 161 -16.88 0.00 -12.13
N PRO A 162 -17.61 -0.21 -11.02
CA PRO A 162 -18.99 0.22 -10.92
C PRO A 162 -18.96 1.74 -10.79
N LYS A 163 -19.33 2.41 -11.88
CA LYS A 163 -19.53 3.86 -11.92
C LYS A 163 -20.47 4.27 -10.78
N ALA A 164 -20.21 5.43 -10.16
CA ALA A 164 -20.98 5.93 -9.01
C ALA A 164 -22.49 5.75 -9.22
N SER A 165 -23.11 5.03 -8.29
CA SER A 165 -24.56 4.83 -8.23
C SER A 165 -25.05 5.47 -6.95
N GLU A 166 -25.58 6.69 -7.08
CA GLU A 166 -26.06 7.49 -5.95
C GLU A 166 -27.18 6.74 -5.21
N PRO A 167 -27.16 6.68 -3.86
CA PRO A 167 -28.24 6.05 -3.10
C PRO A 167 -29.50 6.90 -3.21
N LYS A 168 -30.39 6.52 -4.14
CA LYS A 168 -31.71 7.10 -4.33
C LYS A 168 -32.60 6.85 -3.10
N VAL A 169 -32.52 7.74 -2.11
CA VAL A 169 -33.43 7.75 -0.96
C VAL A 169 -34.77 8.32 -1.40
N GLU A 170 -35.82 7.49 -1.36
CA GLU A 170 -37.20 7.93 -1.58
C GLU A 170 -37.74 8.63 -0.32
N ILE A 171 -38.30 9.83 -0.52
CA ILE A 171 -39.05 10.57 0.49
C ILE A 171 -40.45 10.83 -0.10
N PRO A 172 -41.54 10.30 0.48
CA PRO A 172 -42.89 10.52 -0.03
C PRO A 172 -43.33 12.00 0.01
N ALA A 173 -44.17 12.40 -0.93
CA ALA A 173 -44.53 13.80 -1.15
C ALA A 173 -45.74 14.29 -0.34
N GLN A 174 -45.71 15.59 0.03
CA GLN A 174 -46.82 16.59 -0.01
C GLN A 174 -46.47 17.84 0.84
N PRO A 175 -47.10 19.01 0.62
CA PRO A 175 -47.44 19.63 -0.68
C PRO A 175 -46.97 21.11 -0.76
N VAL A 176 -47.25 21.78 -1.88
CA VAL A 176 -46.78 23.14 -2.22
C VAL A 176 -47.43 24.30 -1.42
N ILE A 177 -46.67 25.37 -1.22
CA ILE A 177 -47.18 26.75 -1.06
C ILE A 177 -46.31 27.70 -1.90
N PRO A 178 -46.85 28.43 -2.89
CA PRO A 178 -46.09 29.37 -3.72
C PRO A 178 -46.34 30.84 -3.35
N VAL A 179 -45.28 31.63 -3.14
CA VAL A 179 -45.34 33.11 -3.17
C VAL A 179 -44.00 33.76 -3.54
N THR A 180 -43.97 34.34 -4.74
CA THR A 180 -43.16 35.51 -5.14
C THR A 180 -44.08 36.75 -5.18
N PRO A 181 -43.60 37.99 -5.39
CA PRO A 181 -42.25 38.55 -5.19
C PRO A 181 -42.24 39.87 -4.37
N ALA A 182 -41.07 40.37 -3.94
CA ALA A 182 -40.90 41.77 -3.51
C ALA A 182 -39.45 42.29 -3.64
N ALA A 183 -39.30 43.46 -4.28
CA ALA A 183 -38.08 44.28 -4.40
C ALA A 183 -38.48 45.67 -4.98
N PRO A 184 -37.62 46.72 -5.03
CA PRO A 184 -36.36 47.01 -4.32
C PRO A 184 -36.57 48.22 -3.34
N PRO A 185 -35.63 49.17 -3.02
CA PRO A 185 -34.96 50.10 -3.96
C PRO A 185 -33.50 50.56 -3.61
N ALA A 186 -32.88 51.38 -4.51
CA ALA A 186 -31.74 52.32 -4.27
C ALA A 186 -30.36 51.73 -3.83
N VAL A 187 -29.18 51.83 -4.49
CA VAL A 187 -28.50 52.79 -5.42
C VAL A 187 -28.52 54.26 -4.97
N PRO A 188 -27.48 55.11 -5.18
CA PRO A 188 -26.44 55.13 -6.26
C PRO A 188 -25.10 54.39 -5.94
N GLN A 189 -23.99 54.43 -6.72
CA GLN A 189 -23.70 55.17 -7.97
C GLN A 189 -22.88 54.41 -9.07
N GLU A 190 -21.64 54.85 -9.39
CA GLU A 190 -20.89 54.73 -10.66
C GLU A 190 -19.34 54.80 -10.43
N PRO A 191 -18.45 54.66 -11.44
CA PRO A 191 -18.61 54.06 -12.78
C PRO A 191 -17.57 52.98 -13.17
N THR A 192 -17.90 52.32 -14.29
CA THR A 192 -17.17 51.42 -15.21
C THR A 192 -15.81 51.91 -15.78
N PRO A 193 -15.06 51.09 -16.58
CA PRO A 193 -15.12 49.65 -16.90
C PRO A 193 -13.74 48.96 -16.61
N VAL A 194 -13.09 47.95 -17.27
CA VAL A 194 -13.23 47.01 -18.43
C VAL A 194 -12.20 45.86 -18.19
N PRO A 195 -12.24 44.67 -18.88
CA PRO A 195 -13.38 43.88 -19.35
C PRO A 195 -13.33 42.39 -18.90
N VAL A 196 -14.40 41.66 -19.21
CA VAL A 196 -14.67 40.25 -18.85
C VAL A 196 -13.67 39.21 -19.42
N ALA A 197 -13.28 38.24 -18.60
CA ALA A 197 -13.07 36.83 -19.00
C ALA A 197 -13.60 35.90 -17.88
N GLN A 198 -14.17 34.75 -18.23
CA GLN A 198 -14.92 33.90 -17.30
C GLN A 198 -14.08 32.77 -16.70
N PRO A 199 -14.25 32.41 -15.40
CA PRO A 199 -13.77 31.15 -14.88
C PRO A 199 -14.73 30.01 -15.28
N THR A 200 -14.39 29.27 -16.33
CA THR A 200 -14.98 27.95 -16.59
C THR A 200 -14.03 26.86 -16.08
N ALA A 201 -14.58 25.81 -15.48
CA ALA A 201 -13.80 24.78 -14.82
C ALA A 201 -13.13 23.82 -15.80
N ASN A 202 -11.89 23.45 -15.49
CA ASN A 202 -11.32 22.13 -15.78
C ASN A 202 -10.11 21.92 -14.86
N GLU A 203 -10.12 20.85 -14.05
CA GLU A 203 -9.11 20.60 -13.02
C GLU A 203 -8.11 19.51 -13.41
N LYS A 204 -6.85 19.71 -12.97
CA LYS A 204 -5.76 18.71 -12.91
C LYS A 204 -5.20 18.21 -14.27
N PRO A 205 -3.94 17.70 -14.31
CA PRO A 205 -3.20 17.05 -13.22
C PRO A 205 -1.80 17.59 -12.90
N GLU A 206 -1.65 18.32 -11.79
CA GLU A 206 -0.33 18.70 -11.23
C GLU A 206 0.13 17.77 -10.07
N ALA A 207 -0.79 17.06 -9.42
CA ALA A 207 -0.53 16.38 -8.14
C ALA A 207 0.39 15.14 -8.19
N ASN A 208 0.76 14.63 -9.38
CA ASN A 208 1.71 13.51 -9.51
C ASN A 208 3.16 14.00 -9.81
N GLU A 209 3.29 15.23 -10.33
CA GLU A 209 4.61 15.79 -10.60
C GLU A 209 5.36 16.15 -9.32
N GLU A 210 4.69 16.71 -8.31
CA GLU A 210 5.39 17.29 -7.15
C GLU A 210 6.11 16.22 -6.30
N SER A 211 5.50 15.05 -6.09
CA SER A 211 6.12 13.93 -5.38
C SER A 211 7.27 13.30 -6.18
N SER A 212 7.10 13.16 -7.50
CA SER A 212 8.14 12.64 -8.40
C SER A 212 9.34 13.61 -8.48
N LYS A 213 9.08 14.91 -8.61
CA LYS A 213 10.09 15.98 -8.58
C LYS A 213 10.86 15.97 -7.25
N LYS A 214 10.18 15.92 -6.10
CA LYS A 214 10.83 15.85 -4.77
C LYS A 214 11.71 14.61 -4.57
N PHE A 215 11.44 13.51 -5.27
CA PHE A 215 12.30 12.33 -5.23
C PHE A 215 13.51 12.47 -6.18
N ASP A 216 13.28 12.93 -7.41
CA ASP A 216 14.30 13.22 -8.42
C ASP A 216 15.31 14.27 -7.93
N ASP A 217 14.86 15.32 -7.24
CA ASP A 217 15.70 16.41 -6.72
C ASP A 217 16.72 15.91 -5.68
N ARG A 218 16.29 15.02 -4.77
CA ARG A 218 17.18 14.39 -3.78
C ARG A 218 18.24 13.51 -4.43
N HIS A 219 17.86 12.75 -5.46
CA HIS A 219 18.83 11.96 -6.23
C HIS A 219 19.77 12.87 -7.04
N ARG A 220 19.25 13.88 -7.74
CA ARG A 220 20.03 14.88 -8.49
C ARG A 220 21.11 15.53 -7.61
N LYS A 221 20.74 15.95 -6.40
CA LYS A 221 21.63 16.57 -5.41
C LYS A 221 22.68 15.60 -4.83
N TYR A 222 22.40 14.29 -4.80
CA TYR A 222 23.36 13.27 -4.36
C TYR A 222 24.37 12.90 -5.46
N LEU A 223 23.94 12.95 -6.73
CA LEU A 223 24.79 12.62 -7.87
C LEU A 223 25.71 13.79 -8.28
N LEU A 224 25.30 15.04 -8.07
CA LEU A 224 26.09 16.23 -8.43
C LEU A 224 27.46 16.24 -7.72
N GLY A 225 28.55 16.35 -8.49
CA GLY A 225 29.93 16.34 -7.97
C GLY A 225 30.50 14.96 -7.63
N LYS A 226 29.78 13.87 -7.92
CA LYS A 226 30.35 12.50 -7.91
C LYS A 226 31.14 12.22 -9.20
N LYS A 227 31.82 11.08 -9.28
CA LYS A 227 32.50 10.65 -10.52
C LYS A 227 31.82 9.42 -11.13
N ALA A 228 31.76 9.37 -12.46
CA ALA A 228 31.23 8.23 -13.18
C ALA A 228 32.20 7.04 -13.09
N SER A 229 31.77 5.92 -12.52
CA SER A 229 32.57 4.68 -12.42
C SER A 229 32.74 3.94 -13.75
N ARG A 230 31.91 4.27 -14.76
CA ARG A 230 31.91 3.76 -16.13
C ARG A 230 31.47 4.87 -17.10
N ARG A 231 31.79 4.73 -18.39
CA ARG A 231 31.17 5.57 -19.43
C ARG A 231 29.68 5.23 -19.54
N ILE A 232 28.83 6.25 -19.67
CA ILE A 232 27.40 6.11 -19.96
C ILE A 232 27.11 6.73 -21.34
N GLU A 233 26.40 6.00 -22.19
CA GLU A 233 26.05 6.39 -23.56
C GLU A 233 24.53 6.26 -23.77
N THR A 234 23.97 7.12 -24.62
CA THR A 234 22.57 7.04 -25.07
C THR A 234 22.38 5.88 -26.07
N GLU A 235 21.14 5.44 -26.28
CA GLU A 235 20.81 4.44 -27.32
C GLU A 235 21.17 4.93 -28.74
N ASN A 236 21.30 6.24 -28.95
CA ASN A 236 21.75 6.87 -30.19
C ASN A 236 23.29 7.01 -30.29
N GLY A 237 24.06 6.37 -29.39
CA GLY A 237 25.53 6.39 -29.40
C GLY A 237 26.18 7.71 -28.93
N VAL A 238 25.39 8.68 -28.47
CA VAL A 238 25.92 9.94 -27.89
C VAL A 238 26.40 9.69 -26.46
N VAL A 239 27.65 10.04 -26.15
CA VAL A 239 28.23 9.93 -24.80
C VAL A 239 27.57 10.94 -23.86
N ILE A 240 27.14 10.48 -22.69
CA ILE A 240 26.56 11.29 -21.62
C ILE A 240 27.64 11.73 -20.64
N VAL A 241 28.52 10.79 -20.24
CA VAL A 241 29.70 11.03 -19.39
C VAL A 241 30.73 9.92 -19.60
N ASP A 242 32.01 10.26 -19.56
CA ASP A 242 33.14 9.33 -19.65
C ASP A 242 33.53 8.74 -18.28
N GLN A 243 34.17 7.57 -18.29
CA GLN A 243 34.66 6.93 -17.07
C GLN A 243 35.68 7.83 -16.35
N GLY A 244 35.46 8.06 -15.06
CA GLY A 244 36.27 8.93 -14.20
C GLY A 244 35.94 10.42 -14.27
N ALA A 245 35.06 10.85 -15.19
CA ALA A 245 34.61 12.24 -15.29
C ALA A 245 33.58 12.61 -14.21
N GLU A 246 33.46 13.89 -13.92
CA GLU A 246 32.59 14.42 -12.86
C GLU A 246 31.14 14.62 -13.32
N ILE A 247 30.18 14.33 -12.44
CA ILE A 247 28.76 14.44 -12.69
C ILE A 247 28.31 15.90 -12.47
N THR A 248 28.23 16.66 -13.56
CA THR A 248 27.74 18.05 -13.55
C THR A 248 26.23 18.15 -13.76
N GLU A 249 25.67 19.35 -13.55
CA GLU A 249 24.27 19.71 -13.86
C GLU A 249 23.87 19.28 -15.28
N GLU A 250 24.75 19.50 -16.26
CA GLU A 250 24.57 19.11 -17.66
C GLU A 250 24.53 17.60 -17.85
N VAL A 251 25.42 16.84 -17.20
CA VAL A 251 25.44 15.38 -17.27
C VAL A 251 24.11 14.82 -16.74
N LEU A 252 23.61 15.40 -15.64
CA LEU A 252 22.32 15.03 -15.05
C LEU A 252 21.13 15.42 -15.94
N GLN A 253 21.19 16.52 -16.69
CA GLN A 253 20.17 16.86 -17.69
C GLN A 253 20.22 15.90 -18.88
N LYS A 254 21.40 15.62 -19.46
CA LYS A 254 21.59 14.69 -20.57
C LYS A 254 21.14 13.27 -20.20
N ALA A 255 21.48 12.79 -18.99
CA ALA A 255 21.04 11.50 -18.47
C ALA A 255 19.51 11.43 -18.27
N LYS A 256 18.87 12.51 -17.80
CA LYS A 256 17.41 12.56 -17.63
C LYS A 256 16.66 12.61 -18.96
N LEU A 257 17.13 13.42 -19.92
CA LEU A 257 16.54 13.49 -21.27
C LEU A 257 16.69 12.18 -22.06
N ALA A 258 17.73 11.38 -21.77
CA ALA A 258 17.96 10.09 -22.40
C ALA A 258 17.44 8.87 -21.60
N GLY A 259 16.67 9.07 -20.52
CA GLY A 259 16.18 7.98 -19.64
C GLY A 259 17.26 7.26 -18.81
N LYS A 260 18.55 7.53 -19.07
CA LYS A 260 19.73 6.92 -18.45
C LYS A 260 20.04 7.39 -17.02
N PHE A 261 19.18 8.18 -16.39
CA PHE A 261 19.40 8.73 -15.04
C PHE A 261 19.57 7.63 -13.96
N VAL A 262 18.82 6.53 -14.06
CA VAL A 262 18.95 5.39 -13.13
C VAL A 262 20.28 4.65 -13.35
N GLU A 263 20.66 4.43 -14.61
CA GLU A 263 21.94 3.80 -14.97
C GLU A 263 23.13 4.63 -14.49
N LEU A 264 23.05 5.97 -14.61
CA LEU A 264 24.03 6.90 -14.04
C LEU A 264 24.09 6.78 -12.51
N SER A 265 22.94 6.73 -11.83
CA SER A 265 22.88 6.67 -10.36
C SER A 265 23.46 5.38 -9.76
N MET A 266 23.42 4.27 -10.51
CA MET A 266 24.02 2.99 -10.12
C MET A 266 25.52 2.90 -10.45
N ASN A 267 26.07 3.85 -11.21
CA ASN A 267 27.45 3.83 -11.71
C ASN A 267 28.25 5.07 -11.28
N ILE A 268 28.09 5.55 -10.05
CA ILE A 268 28.92 6.62 -9.45
C ILE A 268 29.91 6.13 -8.39
N GLN A 269 30.93 6.95 -8.13
CA GLN A 269 31.94 6.83 -7.09
C GLN A 269 32.09 8.17 -6.36
#